data_AF-A0A2S6G5K2-F1
#
_entry.id   AF-A0A2S6G5K2-F1
#
_cell.length_a   1.000
_cell.length_b   1.000
_cell.length_c   1.000
_cell.angle_alpha   90.00
_cell.angle_beta   90.00
_cell.angle_gamma   90.00
#
_symmetry.space_group_name_H-M   'P 1'
#
loop_
_entity.id
_entity.type
_entity.pdbx_description
1 polymer ?
#
loop_
_entity_poly.entity_id
_entity_poly.type
_entity_poly.pdbx_seq_one_letter_code
_entity_poly.pdbx_strand_id
1 'polypeptide(L)' 'METLLFRANWAMVWSLSGLVLTVLVAYPMAHYFPMAVQILAHVGTLLFAVGIKVAYVARLAFLSRLGRPVH' A
#
# COMPACT_ATOMS: atom_id res chain seq x y z
N MET A 1 22.49 0.72 -3.99
CA MET A 1 21.71 0.21 -2.84
C MET A 1 20.72 1.25 -2.31
N GLU A 2 21.10 2.53 -2.21
CA GLU A 2 20.21 3.63 -1.76
C GLU A 2 19.00 3.86 -2.68
N THR A 3 19.17 3.69 -4.00
CA THR A 3 18.05 3.77 -4.97
C THR A 3 16.99 2.69 -4.77
N LEU A 4 17.36 1.51 -4.25
CA LEU A 4 16.43 0.42 -3.95
C LEU A 4 15.63 0.72 -2.67
N LEU A 5 16.27 1.33 -1.67
CA LEU A 5 15.57 1.84 -0.48
C LEU A 5 14.58 2.95 -0.84
N PHE A 6 14.97 3.89 -1.72
CA PHE A 6 14.07 4.94 -2.19
C PHE A 6 12.86 4.36 -2.94
N ARG A 7 13.07 3.37 -3.82
CA ARG A 7 11.97 2.68 -4.51
C ARG A 7 11.08 1.89 -3.54
N ALA A 8 11.64 1.25 -2.52
CA ALA A 8 10.86 0.54 -1.50
C ALA A 8 10.00 1.51 -0.68
N ASN A 9 10.55 2.66 -0.29
CA ASN A 9 9.81 3.68 0.45
C ASN A 9 8.71 4.30 -0.42
N TRP A 10 8.99 4.56 -1.71
CA TRP A 10 7.99 5.07 -2.65
C TRP A 10 6.88 4.06 -2.93
N ALA A 11 7.21 2.77 -3.05
CA ALA A 11 6.21 1.69 -3.19
C ALA A 11 5.30 1.59 -1.95
N MET A 12 5.84 1.87 -0.77
CA MET A 12 5.06 1.90 0.47
C MET A 12 4.11 3.11 0.51
N VAL A 13 4.56 4.29 0.10
CA VAL A 13 3.73 5.50 -0.04
C VAL A 13 2.60 5.26 -1.05
N TRP A 14 2.92 4.69 -2.21
CA TRP A 14 1.92 4.40 -3.26
C TRP A 14 0.86 3.39 -2.79
N SER A 15 1.30 2.35 -2.07
CA SER A 15 0.39 1.34 -1.52
C SER A 15 -0.50 1.93 -0.43
N LEU A 16 0.04 2.82 0.41
CA LEU A 16 -0.73 3.55 1.43
C LEU A 16 -1.76 4.49 0.79
N SER A 17 -1.39 5.27 -0.23
CA SER A 17 -2.33 6.15 -0.92
C SER A 17 -3.45 5.36 -1.60
N GLY A 18 -3.13 4.23 -2.23
CA GLY A 18 -4.13 3.35 -2.85
C GLY A 18 -5.10 2.74 -1.82
N LEU A 19 -4.62 2.37 -0.64
CA LEU A 19 -5.48 1.92 0.47
C LEU A 19 -6.42 3.04 0.93
N VAL A 20 -5.90 4.25 1.17
CA VAL A 20 -6.73 5.38 1.61
C VAL A 20 -7.81 5.69 0.57
N LEU A 21 -7.46 5.71 -0.72
CA LEU A 21 -8.43 5.94 -1.79
C LEU A 21 -9.52 4.86 -1.83
N THR A 22 -9.14 3.59 -1.73
CA THR A 22 -10.11 2.49 -1.75
C THR A 22 -11.03 2.49 -0.52
N VAL A 23 -10.52 2.85 0.66
CA VAL A 23 -11.34 3.07 1.88
C VAL A 23 -12.31 4.24 1.69
N LEU A 24 -11.86 5.36 1.15
CA LEU A 24 -12.73 6.53 0.91
C LEU A 24 -13.84 6.23 -0.11
N VAL A 25 -13.52 5.48 -1.17
CA VAL A 25 -14.52 5.06 -2.16
C VAL A 25 -15.50 4.06 -1.56
N ALA A 26 -15.01 3.10 -0.76
CA ALA A 26 -15.83 2.03 -0.21
C ALA A 26 -16.81 2.48 0.89
N TYR A 27 -16.46 3.50 1.68
CA TYR A 27 -17.28 3.92 2.83
C TYR A 27 -17.91 5.31 2.65
N PRO A 28 -17.18 6.44 2.75
CA PRO A 28 -17.81 7.76 2.72
C PRO A 28 -18.44 8.08 1.37
N MET A 29 -17.90 7.55 0.27
CA MET A 29 -18.45 7.79 -1.06
C MET A 29 -19.35 6.67 -1.58
N ALA A 30 -19.70 5.68 -0.76
CA ALA A 30 -20.49 4.53 -1.18
C ALA A 30 -21.79 4.96 -1.91
N HIS A 31 -22.46 6.00 -1.42
CA HIS A 31 -23.70 6.51 -1.99
C HIS A 31 -23.55 7.13 -3.40
N TYR A 32 -22.34 7.56 -3.78
CA TYR A 32 -22.09 8.21 -5.07
C TYR A 32 -21.67 7.22 -6.16
N PHE A 33 -21.31 5.99 -5.80
CA PHE A 33 -20.73 5.02 -6.73
C PHE A 33 -21.63 3.81 -6.95
N PRO A 34 -21.68 3.28 -8.19
CA PRO A 34 -22.45 2.08 -8.49
C PRO A 34 -21.83 0.86 -7.81
N MET A 35 -22.65 -0.17 -7.62
CA MET A 35 -22.27 -1.40 -6.88
C MET A 35 -21.00 -2.08 -7.43
N ALA A 36 -20.79 -2.05 -8.75
CA ALA A 36 -19.57 -2.57 -9.37
C ALA A 36 -18.29 -1.86 -8.89
N VAL A 37 -18.35 -0.53 -8.71
CA VAL A 37 -17.20 0.26 -8.23
C VAL A 37 -16.96 0.00 -6.74
N GLN A 38 -18.01 -0.21 -5.94
CA GLN A 38 -17.85 -0.61 -4.54
C GLN A 38 -17.19 -1.99 -4.39
N ILE A 39 -17.56 -2.97 -5.24
CA ILE A 39 -16.92 -4.28 -5.26
C ILE A 39 -15.44 -4.14 -5.60
N LEU A 40 -15.11 -3.35 -6.64
CA LEU A 40 -13.72 -3.08 -7.00
C LEU A 40 -12.96 -2.34 -5.90
N ALA A 41 -13.59 -1.37 -5.22
CA ALA A 41 -12.98 -0.67 -4.09
C ALA A 41 -12.71 -1.62 -2.92
N HIS A 42 -13.63 -2.54 -2.64
CA HIS A 42 -13.49 -3.52 -1.57
C HIS A 42 -12.38 -4.56 -1.85
N VAL A 43 -12.33 -5.09 -3.08
CA VAL A 43 -11.22 -5.96 -3.51
C VAL A 43 -9.91 -5.17 -3.54
N GLY A 44 -9.95 -3.92 -3.99
CA GLY A 44 -8.83 -3.00 -3.99
C GLY A 44 -8.24 -2.78 -2.60
N THR A 45 -9.08 -2.60 -1.57
CA THR A 45 -8.60 -2.49 -0.19
C THR A 45 -7.77 -3.70 0.25
N LEU A 46 -8.17 -4.92 -0.12
CA LEU A 46 -7.39 -6.13 0.21
C LEU A 46 -6.06 -6.15 -0.54
N LEU A 47 -6.06 -5.83 -1.83
CA LEU A 47 -4.84 -5.80 -2.64
C LEU A 47 -3.85 -4.75 -2.14
N PHE A 48 -4.31 -3.54 -1.81
CA PHE A 48 -3.46 -2.49 -1.27
C PHE A 48 -2.97 -2.80 0.15
N ALA A 49 -3.80 -3.40 1.00
CA ALA A 49 -3.38 -3.83 2.34
C ALA A 49 -2.25 -4.86 2.27
N VAL A 50 -2.36 -5.84 1.37
CA VAL A 50 -1.27 -6.81 1.10
C VAL A 50 -0.06 -6.10 0.51
N GLY A 51 -0.25 -5.16 -0.41
CA GLY A 51 0.82 -4.34 -1.00
C GLY A 51 1.64 -3.59 0.03
N ILE A 52 1.00 -2.95 1.02
CA ILE A 52 1.69 -2.27 2.13
C ILE A 52 2.54 -3.28 2.92
N LYS A 53 1.99 -4.45 3.22
CA LYS A 53 2.70 -5.50 3.96
C LYS A 53 3.95 -5.98 3.20
N VAL A 54 3.81 -6.22 1.90
CA VAL A 54 4.93 -6.63 1.03
C VAL A 54 5.97 -5.52 0.90
N ALA A 55 5.55 -4.26 0.73
CA ALA A 55 6.46 -3.11 0.66
C ALA A 55 7.23 -2.93 1.98
N TYR A 56 6.59 -3.14 3.13
CA TYR A 56 7.23 -3.10 4.43
C TYR A 56 8.28 -4.21 4.59
N VAL A 57 7.95 -5.45 4.23
CA VAL A 57 8.91 -6.58 4.27
C VAL A 57 10.09 -6.32 3.33
N ALA A 58 9.85 -5.79 2.13
CA ALA A 58 10.92 -5.40 1.21
C ALA A 58 11.84 -4.33 1.83
N ARG A 59 11.27 -3.28 2.42
CA ARG A 59 12.03 -2.25 3.15
C ARG A 59 12.89 -2.86 4.27
N LEU A 60 12.32 -3.77 5.06
CA LEU A 60 13.02 -4.45 6.15
C LEU A 60 14.16 -5.33 5.63
N ALA A 61 13.92 -6.08 4.55
CA ALA A 61 14.93 -6.93 3.91
C ALA A 61 16.11 -6.10 3.36
N PHE A 62 15.83 -4.93 2.77
CA PHE A 62 16.88 -4.02 2.32
C PHE A 62 17.67 -3.41 3.48
N LEU A 63 17.01 -3.01 4.57
CA LEU A 63 17.69 -2.50 5.77
C LEU A 63 18.58 -3.57 6.41
N SER A 64 18.09 -4.81 6.53
CA SER A 64 18.83 -5.96 7.04
C SER A 64 20.06 -6.27 6.17
N ARG A 65 19.91 -6.23 4.84
CA ARG A 65 21.02 -6.43 3.88
C ARG A 65 22.07 -5.31 3.91
N LEU A 66 21.70 -4.11 4.37
CA LEU A 66 22.59 -2.95 4.51
C LEU A 66 23.26 -2.85 5.88
N GLY A 67 22.98 -3.78 6.80
CA GLY A 67 23.53 -3.77 8.16
C GLY A 67 23.08 -2.58 9.01
N ARG A 68 22.03 -1.85 8.57
CA ARG A 68 21.46 -0.73 9.33
C ARG A 68 20.39 -1.26 10.29
N PRO A 69 20.28 -0.66 11.48
CA PRO A 69 19.37 -1.17 12.48
C PRO A 69 17.92 -1.03 12.00
N VAL A 70 17.20 -2.13 12.12
CA VAL A 70 15.78 -2.28 11.78
C VAL A 70 14.96 -1.90 12.99
N HIS A 71 14.51 -0.65 13.03
CA HIS A 71 13.57 -0.14 14.03
C HIS A 71 12.21 0.10 13.37
#